data_AF-A0A1Y4U4V9-F1
#
_entry.id   AF-A0A1Y4U4V9-F1
#
_cell.length_a   1.000
_cell.length_b   1.000
_cell.length_c   1.000
_cell.angle_alpha   90.00
_cell.angle_beta   90.00
_cell.angle_gamma   90.00
#
_symmetry.space_group_name_H-M   'P 1'
#
loop_
_entity.id
_entity.type
_entity.pdbx_description
1 polymer ?
#
loop_
_entity_poly.entity_id
_entity_poly.type
_entity_poly.pdbx_seq_one_letter_code
_entity_poly.pdbx_strand_id
1 'polypeptide(L)'
;MKAALKYPVFYLAPAEHMVYVFWREENVTTRRLLAEADGWAGQEVVDASGRCYTIRRCRETGPVGLYGRIGPADRRTVRYDTDFEEEVRDCPLPELQEWIAREYSRSEWFREACWRNAADFRQAVYGCRSFEELARMFRCRPEEEPSIQRDLVRFLAVALVVGLVIWLLARYT
;
A
#
# COMPACT_ATOMS: atom_id res chain seq x y z
N MET A 1 4.51 18.56 -11.99
CA MET A 1 5.57 17.85 -12.72
C MET A 1 5.49 16.34 -12.50
N LYS A 2 6.18 15.54 -13.32
CA LYS A 2 6.46 14.14 -13.01
C LYS A 2 7.66 14.06 -12.08
N ALA A 3 7.62 13.15 -11.11
CA ALA A 3 8.73 12.90 -10.19
C ALA A 3 9.13 11.42 -10.24
N ALA A 4 10.44 11.16 -10.23
CA ALA A 4 10.99 9.83 -10.06
C ALA A 4 11.26 9.60 -8.56
N LEU A 5 10.25 9.07 -7.86
CA LEU A 5 10.33 8.89 -6.41
C LEU A 5 11.35 7.81 -6.04
N LYS A 6 12.07 8.03 -4.93
CA LYS A 6 12.94 7.01 -4.32
C LYS A 6 12.16 6.23 -3.26
N TYR A 7 12.09 4.92 -3.41
CA TYR A 7 11.36 4.07 -2.49
C TYR A 7 12.22 3.63 -1.29
N PRO A 8 11.62 3.38 -0.11
CA PRO A 8 10.18 3.45 0.18
C PRO A 8 9.64 4.89 0.21
N VAL A 9 8.34 5.03 -0.07
CA VAL A 9 7.63 6.32 -0.04
C VAL A 9 6.51 6.28 1.00
N PHE A 10 6.23 7.42 1.60
CA PHE A 10 5.23 7.63 2.65
C PHE A 10 4.16 8.58 2.14
N TYR A 11 2.94 8.09 1.97
CA TYR A 11 1.77 8.91 1.68
C TYR A 11 1.13 9.31 3.01
N LEU A 12 1.15 10.60 3.31
CA LEU A 12 0.65 11.14 4.56
C LEU A 12 -0.85 11.36 4.44
N ALA A 13 -1.66 10.68 5.26
CA ALA A 13 -3.11 10.80 5.27
C ALA A 13 -3.56 11.44 6.60
N PRO A 14 -3.39 12.76 6.78
CA PRO A 14 -3.68 13.43 8.06
C PRO A 14 -5.14 13.31 8.49
N ALA A 15 -6.08 13.28 7.53
CA ALA A 15 -7.51 13.09 7.80
C ALA A 15 -7.84 11.73 8.43
N GLU A 16 -7.02 10.71 8.15
CA GLU A 16 -7.16 9.35 8.69
C GLU A 16 -6.20 9.11 9.87
N HIS A 17 -5.34 10.08 10.19
CA HIS A 17 -4.20 9.92 11.09
C HIS A 17 -3.28 8.75 10.67
N MET A 18 -3.20 8.46 9.37
CA MET A 18 -2.50 7.29 8.83
C MET A 18 -1.31 7.69 7.96
N VAL A 19 -0.37 6.75 7.84
CA VAL A 19 0.68 6.80 6.81
C VAL A 19 0.64 5.51 6.01
N TYR A 20 0.57 5.64 4.69
CA TYR A 20 0.65 4.50 3.78
C TYR A 20 2.06 4.41 3.22
N VAL A 21 2.68 3.24 3.37
CA VAL A 21 4.07 3.01 2.99
C VAL A 21 4.13 2.05 1.80
N PHE A 22 4.74 2.51 0.71
CA PHE A 22 4.94 1.70 -0.48
C PHE A 22 6.43 1.47 -0.72
N TRP A 23 6.81 0.24 -1.07
CA TRP A 23 8.19 -0.16 -1.33
C TRP A 23 8.55 -0.16 -2.82
N ARG A 24 7.56 0.07 -3.67
CA ARG A 24 7.65 0.17 -5.12
C ARG A 24 6.48 0.99 -5.62
N GLU A 25 6.52 1.35 -6.89
CA GLU A 25 5.38 2.02 -7.52
C GLU A 25 4.14 1.14 -7.47
N GLU A 26 3.09 1.64 -6.81
CA GLU A 26 1.76 1.08 -6.81
C GLU A 26 0.81 2.13 -7.34
N ASN A 27 0.50 2.01 -8.63
CA ASN A 27 -0.32 2.96 -9.37
C ASN A 27 -1.62 2.33 -9.86
N VAL A 28 -2.15 1.38 -9.09
CA VAL A 28 -3.36 0.62 -9.40
C VAL A 28 -4.38 0.84 -8.30
N THR A 29 -5.60 1.18 -8.69
CA THR A 29 -6.71 1.44 -7.77
C THR A 29 -8.04 1.08 -8.44
N THR A 30 -9.16 1.33 -7.76
CA THR A 30 -10.48 1.29 -8.41
C THR A 30 -10.84 2.68 -8.93
N ARG A 31 -11.55 2.74 -10.06
CA ARG A 31 -12.00 4.02 -10.65
C ARG A 31 -12.82 4.85 -9.65
N ARG A 32 -13.66 4.18 -8.84
CA ARG A 32 -14.44 4.79 -7.77
C ARG A 32 -13.54 5.45 -6.73
N LEU A 33 -12.56 4.74 -6.19
CA LEU A 33 -11.67 5.30 -5.17
C LEU A 33 -10.85 6.48 -5.73
N LEU A 34 -10.38 6.38 -6.98
CA LEU A 34 -9.68 7.47 -7.64
C LEU A 34 -10.55 8.74 -7.75
N ALA A 35 -11.84 8.58 -8.02
CA ALA A 35 -12.79 9.69 -8.09
C ALA A 35 -13.20 10.23 -6.72
N GLU A 36 -13.50 9.35 -5.76
CA GLU A 36 -13.90 9.73 -4.39
C GLU A 36 -12.77 10.46 -3.66
N ALA A 37 -11.52 10.11 -3.92
CA ALA A 37 -10.36 10.78 -3.36
C ALA A 37 -9.92 12.04 -4.14
N ASP A 38 -10.63 12.43 -5.20
CA ASP A 38 -10.21 13.49 -6.14
C ASP A 38 -8.75 13.35 -6.59
N GLY A 39 -8.36 12.11 -6.92
CA GLY A 39 -6.98 11.79 -7.26
C GLY A 39 -5.95 12.11 -6.17
N TRP A 40 -6.38 12.14 -4.91
CA TRP A 40 -5.59 12.49 -3.73
C TRP A 40 -4.92 13.87 -3.82
N ALA A 41 -5.54 14.82 -4.53
CA ALA A 41 -5.01 16.17 -4.66
C ALA A 41 -4.77 16.83 -3.30
N GLY A 42 -3.62 17.51 -3.16
CA GLY A 42 -3.17 18.12 -1.91
C GLY A 42 -2.49 17.15 -0.92
N GLN A 43 -2.53 15.84 -1.16
CA GLN A 43 -1.87 14.87 -0.28
C GLN A 43 -0.34 14.97 -0.41
N GLU A 44 0.36 14.85 0.72
CA GLU A 44 1.82 14.90 0.77
C GLU A 44 2.42 13.49 0.68
N VAL A 45 3.52 13.38 -0.07
CA VAL A 45 4.29 12.17 -0.28
C VAL A 45 5.75 12.45 0.04
N VAL A 46 6.32 11.71 0.98
CA VAL A 46 7.75 11.79 1.33
C VAL A 46 8.48 10.59 0.77
N ASP A 47 9.56 10.81 0.03
CA ASP A 47 10.39 9.72 -0.52
C ASP A 47 11.58 9.37 0.39
N ALA A 48 12.28 8.28 0.08
CA ALA A 48 13.39 7.77 0.89
C ALA A 48 14.62 8.70 0.95
N SER A 49 14.68 9.75 0.10
CA SER A 49 15.70 10.79 0.21
C SER A 49 15.29 11.97 1.08
N GLY A 50 14.10 11.93 1.68
CA GLY A 50 13.56 13.04 2.47
C GLY A 50 13.07 14.19 1.60
N ARG A 51 12.61 13.91 0.38
CA ARG A 51 11.95 14.91 -0.47
C ARG A 51 10.44 14.77 -0.29
N CYS A 52 9.77 15.87 0.01
CA CYS A 52 8.33 15.96 0.19
C CYS A 52 7.69 16.62 -1.05
N TYR A 53 6.74 15.92 -1.63
CA TYR A 53 5.98 16.32 -2.80
C TYR A 53 4.51 16.44 -2.45
N THR A 54 3.80 17.38 -3.07
CA THR A 54 2.34 17.49 -2.96
C THR A 54 1.71 16.96 -4.25
N ILE A 55 0.74 16.06 -4.14
CA ILE A 55 0.00 15.55 -5.28
C ILE A 55 -0.84 16.69 -5.86
N ARG A 56 -0.63 17.01 -7.13
CA ARG A 56 -1.48 17.96 -7.85
C ARG A 56 -2.74 17.28 -8.36
N ARG A 57 -2.59 16.07 -8.88
CA ARG A 57 -3.68 15.22 -9.40
C ARG A 57 -3.18 13.82 -9.73
N CYS A 58 -4.11 12.88 -9.78
CA CYS A 58 -3.92 11.56 -10.40
C CYS A 58 -4.84 11.41 -11.61
N ARG A 59 -4.32 10.84 -12.71
CA ARG A 59 -5.05 10.64 -13.97
C ARG A 59 -5.13 9.16 -14.32
N GLU A 60 -6.33 8.65 -14.58
CA GLU A 60 -6.49 7.30 -15.11
C GLU A 60 -5.76 7.16 -16.46
N THR A 61 -4.96 6.10 -16.61
CA THR A 61 -4.24 5.75 -17.85
C THR A 61 -4.83 4.54 -18.55
N GLY A 62 -5.62 3.72 -17.85
CA GLY A 62 -6.40 2.66 -18.47
C GLY A 62 -6.75 1.50 -17.53
N PRO A 63 -7.49 0.50 -18.03
CA PRO A 63 -7.91 -0.65 -17.23
C PRO A 63 -6.76 -1.62 -16.98
N VAL A 64 -6.74 -2.24 -15.79
CA VAL A 64 -5.74 -3.25 -15.40
C VAL A 64 -6.37 -4.64 -15.38
N GLY A 65 -5.77 -5.58 -16.12
CA GLY A 65 -6.16 -6.98 -16.12
C GLY A 65 -7.64 -7.22 -16.50
N LEU A 66 -8.17 -8.35 -16.05
CA LEU A 66 -9.56 -8.75 -16.32
C LEU A 66 -10.56 -7.86 -15.57
N TYR A 67 -10.26 -7.55 -14.29
CA TYR A 67 -11.11 -6.73 -13.42
C TYR A 67 -11.20 -5.27 -13.85
N GLY A 68 -10.27 -4.78 -14.68
CA GLY A 68 -10.39 -3.48 -15.32
C GLY A 68 -11.37 -3.45 -16.50
N ARG A 69 -11.79 -4.61 -17.03
CA ARG A 69 -12.59 -4.70 -18.26
C ARG A 69 -13.99 -5.23 -18.03
N ILE A 70 -14.19 -6.00 -16.97
CA ILE A 70 -15.47 -6.67 -16.66
C ILE A 70 -16.14 -5.98 -15.48
N GLY A 71 -17.48 -5.99 -15.47
CA GLY A 71 -18.28 -5.49 -14.36
C GLY A 71 -18.55 -3.97 -14.39
N PRO A 72 -19.15 -3.45 -13.30
CA PRO A 72 -19.56 -2.04 -13.18
C PRO A 72 -18.40 -1.08 -13.42
N ALA A 73 -18.64 -0.03 -14.21
CA ALA A 73 -17.60 0.86 -14.69
C ALA A 73 -16.84 1.60 -13.58
N ASP A 74 -17.50 1.91 -12.47
CA ASP A 74 -16.96 2.56 -11.27
C ASP A 74 -16.07 1.61 -10.45
N ARG A 75 -16.36 0.31 -10.43
CA ARG A 75 -15.60 -0.68 -9.64
C ARG A 75 -14.41 -1.28 -10.38
N ARG A 76 -14.17 -0.87 -11.62
CA ARG A 76 -13.06 -1.40 -12.43
C ARG A 76 -11.72 -1.03 -11.83
N THR A 77 -10.80 -1.98 -11.87
CA THR A 77 -9.41 -1.77 -11.53
C THR A 77 -8.73 -0.99 -12.65
N VAL A 78 -8.14 0.15 -12.32
CA VAL A 78 -7.51 1.07 -13.25
C VAL A 78 -6.09 1.37 -12.82
N ARG A 79 -5.24 1.65 -13.81
CA ARG A 79 -3.93 2.26 -13.61
C ARG A 79 -4.11 3.77 -13.64
N TYR A 80 -3.33 4.47 -12.85
CA TYR A 80 -3.27 5.92 -12.88
C TYR A 80 -1.82 6.41 -12.91
N ASP A 81 -1.69 7.68 -13.21
CA ASP A 81 -0.45 8.41 -13.26
C ASP A 81 -0.58 9.61 -12.32
N THR A 82 0.43 9.83 -11.48
CA THR A 82 0.46 10.97 -10.56
C THR A 82 1.27 12.11 -11.16
N ASP A 83 0.71 13.32 -11.07
CA ASP A 83 1.43 14.58 -11.27
C ASP A 83 1.56 15.27 -9.91
N PHE A 84 2.74 15.76 -9.59
CA PHE A 84 3.02 16.53 -8.38
C PHE A 84 2.99 18.03 -8.65
N GLU A 85 2.91 18.84 -7.61
CA GLU A 85 3.22 20.27 -7.70
C GLU A 85 4.70 20.48 -8.08
N GLU A 86 5.04 21.69 -8.54
CA GLU A 86 6.43 22.02 -8.90
C GLU A 86 7.31 22.24 -7.67
N GLU A 87 6.72 22.78 -6.61
CA GLU A 87 7.40 22.96 -5.33
C GLU A 87 7.69 21.61 -4.67
N VAL A 88 8.95 21.40 -4.30
CA VAL A 88 9.39 20.23 -3.54
C VAL A 88 10.15 20.72 -2.33
N ARG A 89 9.71 20.25 -1.16
CA ARG A 89 10.30 20.62 0.12
C ARG A 89 11.22 19.51 0.60
N ASP A 90 12.20 19.87 1.41
CA ASP A 90 12.97 18.86 2.15
C ASP A 90 12.19 18.52 3.43
N CYS A 91 12.14 17.24 3.77
CA CYS A 91 11.53 16.69 4.96
C CYS A 91 12.54 15.74 5.60
N PRO A 92 13.37 16.25 6.53
CA PRO A 92 14.33 15.43 7.26
C PRO A 92 13.65 14.31 8.04
N LEU A 93 14.37 13.19 8.25
CA LEU A 93 13.84 12.05 9.01
C LEU A 93 13.21 12.45 10.36
N PRO A 94 13.80 13.34 11.19
CA PRO A 94 13.18 13.76 12.45
C PRO A 94 11.80 14.41 12.28
N GLU A 95 11.58 15.16 11.20
CA GLU A 95 10.30 15.82 10.92
C GLU A 95 9.22 14.77 10.60
N LEU A 96 9.54 13.81 9.73
CA LEU A 96 8.64 12.71 9.41
C LEU A 96 8.36 11.82 10.63
N GLN A 97 9.39 11.54 11.45
CA GLN A 97 9.25 10.80 12.70
C GLN A 97 8.30 11.51 13.66
N GLU A 98 8.43 12.82 13.84
CA GLU A 98 7.55 13.60 14.70
C GLU A 98 6.10 13.57 14.21
N TRP A 99 5.89 13.75 12.90
CA TRP A 99 4.57 13.65 12.29
C TRP A 99 3.94 12.29 12.54
N ILE A 100 4.66 11.20 12.26
CA ILE A 100 4.18 9.82 12.46
C ILE A 100 3.89 9.53 13.93
N ALA A 101 4.81 9.91 14.82
CA ALA A 101 4.67 9.74 16.27
C ALA A 101 3.40 10.43 16.80
N ARG A 102 3.07 11.61 16.26
CA ARG A 102 1.90 12.40 16.63
C ARG A 102 0.61 11.84 16.03
N GLU A 103 0.58 11.65 14.71
CA GLU A 103 -0.64 11.29 13.99
C GLU A 103 -0.97 9.81 14.17
N TYR A 104 -0.04 8.90 13.88
CA TYR A 104 -0.36 7.46 13.83
C TYR A 104 -0.91 6.93 15.15
N SER A 105 -0.45 7.44 16.29
CA SER A 105 -0.95 7.05 17.62
C SER A 105 -2.43 7.37 17.87
N ARG A 106 -3.03 8.24 17.04
CA ARG A 106 -4.44 8.62 17.07
C ARG A 106 -5.30 7.84 16.08
N SER A 107 -4.69 7.09 15.16
CA SER A 107 -5.41 6.28 14.19
C SER A 107 -6.20 5.15 14.87
N GLU A 108 -7.30 4.75 14.26
CA GLU A 108 -8.03 3.55 14.70
C GLU A 108 -7.16 2.29 14.58
N TRP A 109 -6.31 2.23 13.55
CA TRP A 109 -5.35 1.16 13.29
C TRP A 109 -4.26 1.02 14.36
N PHE A 110 -3.95 2.08 15.12
CA PHE A 110 -2.94 2.01 16.17
C PHE A 110 -3.26 0.93 17.20
N ARG A 111 -4.55 0.76 17.53
CA ARG A 111 -5.02 -0.25 18.49
C ARG A 111 -4.85 -1.67 17.94
N GLU A 112 -4.91 -1.84 16.62
CA GLU A 112 -4.81 -3.13 15.94
C GLU A 112 -3.36 -3.56 15.71
N ALA A 113 -2.44 -2.59 15.59
CA ALA A 113 -1.01 -2.81 15.34
C ALA A 113 -0.22 -3.42 16.51
N CYS A 114 -0.90 -3.91 17.57
CA CYS A 114 -0.32 -4.64 18.70
C CYS A 114 0.79 -3.90 19.47
N TRP A 115 0.85 -2.57 19.38
CA TRP A 115 1.71 -1.77 20.25
C TRP A 115 1.17 -1.80 21.68
N ARG A 116 2.05 -2.06 22.66
CA ARG A 116 1.65 -2.11 24.07
C ARG A 116 1.08 -0.77 24.55
N ASN A 117 1.69 0.33 24.12
CA ASN A 117 1.25 1.69 24.42
C ASN A 117 1.89 2.70 23.43
N ALA A 118 1.42 3.95 23.47
CA ALA A 118 1.92 5.03 22.62
C ALA A 118 3.37 5.45 22.89
N ALA A 119 3.88 5.28 24.13
CA ALA A 119 5.28 5.62 24.45
C ALA A 119 6.25 4.62 23.79
N ASP A 120 5.95 3.32 23.85
CA ASP A 120 6.73 2.27 23.19
C ASP A 120 6.79 2.50 21.67
N PHE A 121 5.65 2.85 21.06
CA PHE A 121 5.60 3.20 19.63
C PHE A 121 6.47 4.41 19.31
N ARG A 122 6.33 5.52 20.07
CA ARG A 122 7.15 6.72 19.86
C ARG A 122 8.64 6.42 20.00
N GLN A 123 9.02 5.61 20.99
CA GLN A 123 10.41 5.20 21.16
C GLN A 123 10.92 4.42 19.95
N ALA A 124 10.12 3.51 19.39
CA ALA A 124 10.49 2.79 18.18
C ALA A 124 10.62 3.71 16.96
N VAL A 125 9.68 4.66 16.79
CA VAL A 125 9.72 5.66 15.72
C VAL A 125 11.01 6.50 15.79
N TYR A 126 11.30 7.10 16.95
CA TYR A 126 12.49 7.93 17.15
C TYR A 126 13.80 7.14 17.18
N GLY A 127 13.73 5.81 17.36
CA GLY A 127 14.88 4.92 17.28
C GLY A 127 15.35 4.64 15.85
N CYS A 128 14.51 4.88 14.84
CA CYS A 128 14.86 4.68 13.43
C CYS A 128 15.92 5.69 12.97
N ARG A 129 16.90 5.21 12.20
CA ARG A 129 18.04 5.99 11.69
C ARG A 129 17.97 6.27 10.19
N SER A 130 17.05 5.62 9.48
CA SER A 130 16.77 5.90 8.08
C SER A 130 15.27 5.84 7.78
N PHE A 131 14.89 6.40 6.63
CA PHE A 131 13.55 6.26 6.08
C PHE A 131 13.18 4.79 5.87
N GLU A 132 14.13 3.92 5.52
CA GLU A 132 13.83 2.49 5.32
C GLU A 132 13.55 1.78 6.65
N GLU A 133 14.30 2.11 7.71
CA GLU A 133 14.01 1.58 9.05
C GLU A 133 12.63 2.01 9.53
N LEU A 134 12.29 3.30 9.32
CA LEU A 134 10.96 3.82 9.65
C LEU A 134 9.86 3.14 8.84
N ALA A 135 10.07 2.96 7.53
CA ALA A 135 9.13 2.26 6.65
C ALA A 135 8.89 0.80 7.06
N ARG A 136 9.91 0.10 7.59
CA ARG A 136 9.78 -1.29 8.06
C ARG A 136 8.82 -1.43 9.23
N MET A 137 8.61 -0.39 10.03
CA MET A 137 7.63 -0.42 11.12
C MET A 137 6.20 -0.62 10.64
N PHE A 138 5.90 -0.21 9.40
CA PHE A 138 4.57 -0.30 8.79
C PHE A 138 4.41 -1.54 7.91
N ARG A 139 5.41 -2.40 7.83
CA ARG A 139 5.19 -3.74 7.29
C ARG A 139 4.42 -4.56 8.32
N CYS A 140 3.18 -4.89 8.02
CA CYS A 140 2.63 -6.17 8.46
C CYS A 140 3.59 -7.28 7.98
N ARG A 141 4.30 -7.88 8.93
CA ARG A 141 5.16 -9.09 8.89
C ARG A 141 5.85 -9.47 7.56
N PRO A 142 7.20 -9.52 7.52
CA PRO A 142 7.96 -10.22 6.47
C PRO A 142 7.76 -11.75 6.43
N GLU A 143 6.98 -12.31 7.36
CA GLU A 143 6.64 -13.74 7.41
C GLU A 143 5.26 -14.05 6.80
N GLU A 144 4.53 -13.03 6.33
CA GLU A 144 3.37 -13.28 5.50
C GLU A 144 3.74 -13.35 4.01
N GLU A 145 4.54 -14.37 3.71
CA GLU A 145 4.55 -15.05 2.42
C GLU A 145 3.91 -16.46 2.53
N PRO A 146 2.74 -16.71 3.20
CA PRO A 146 2.16 -18.03 3.28
C PRO A 146 1.02 -18.16 2.27
N SER A 147 0.60 -17.08 1.58
CA SER A 147 -0.53 -17.09 0.67
C SER A 147 -0.15 -17.81 -0.62
N ILE A 148 1.06 -17.59 -1.14
CA ILE A 148 1.57 -18.30 -2.31
C ILE A 148 1.75 -19.80 -1.99
N GLN A 149 2.28 -20.15 -0.82
CA GLN A 149 2.42 -21.55 -0.38
C GLN A 149 1.05 -22.21 -0.12
N ARG A 150 0.13 -21.54 0.57
CA ARG A 150 -1.19 -22.07 0.92
C ARG A 150 -2.12 -22.15 -0.31
N ASP A 151 -2.01 -21.22 -1.25
CA ASP A 151 -2.72 -21.29 -2.54
C ASP A 151 -2.12 -22.35 -3.46
N LEU A 152 -0.79 -22.53 -3.51
CA LEU A 152 -0.16 -23.62 -4.25
C LEU A 152 -0.56 -25.00 -3.70
N VAL A 153 -0.57 -25.17 -2.38
CA VAL A 153 -1.04 -26.40 -1.71
C VAL A 153 -2.52 -26.65 -1.96
N ARG A 154 -3.37 -25.61 -1.94
CA ARG A 154 -4.79 -25.73 -2.30
C ARG A 154 -4.98 -26.13 -3.77
N PHE A 155 -4.24 -25.52 -4.69
CA PHE A 155 -4.28 -25.88 -6.11
C PHE A 155 -3.87 -27.35 -6.33
N LEU A 156 -2.79 -27.80 -5.69
CA LEU A 156 -2.34 -29.20 -5.78
C LEU A 156 -3.38 -30.17 -5.21
N ALA A 157 -3.99 -29.86 -4.07
CA ALA A 157 -5.03 -30.69 -3.46
C ALA A 157 -6.27 -30.79 -4.36
N VAL A 158 -6.73 -29.68 -4.94
CA VAL A 158 -7.87 -29.67 -5.88
C VAL A 158 -7.56 -30.47 -7.14
N ALA A 159 -6.36 -30.31 -7.72
CA ALA A 159 -5.96 -31.07 -8.91
C ALA A 159 -5.94 -32.59 -8.65
N LEU A 160 -5.51 -33.01 -7.46
CA LEU A 160 -5.47 -34.42 -7.06
C LEU A 160 -6.88 -35.00 -6.91
N VAL A 161 -7.80 -34.26 -6.28
CA VAL A 161 -9.21 -34.66 -6.14
C VAL A 161 -9.89 -34.76 -7.52
N VAL A 162 -9.71 -33.76 -8.39
CA VAL A 162 -10.28 -33.77 -9.74
C VAL A 162 -9.73 -34.94 -10.56
N GLY A 163 -8.42 -35.18 -10.51
CA GLY A 163 -7.80 -36.33 -11.16
C GLY A 163 -8.36 -37.67 -10.67
N LEU A 164 -8.60 -37.80 -9.36
CA LEU A 164 -9.14 -39.02 -8.76
C LEU A 164 -10.61 -39.25 -9.16
N VAL A 165 -11.41 -38.19 -9.26
CA VAL A 165 -12.79 -38.26 -9.76
C VAL A 165 -12.83 -38.68 -11.23
N ILE A 166 -11.98 -38.08 -12.08
CA ILE A 166 -11.88 -38.45 -13.50
C ILE A 166 -11.45 -39.91 -13.65
N TRP A 167 -10.48 -40.36 -12.86
CA TRP A 167 -10.00 -41.74 -12.89
C TRP A 167 -11.05 -42.75 -12.41
N LEU A 168 -11.82 -42.42 -11.36
CA LEU A 168 -12.93 -43.24 -10.91
C LEU A 168 -14.02 -43.32 -11.98
N LEU A 169 -14.41 -42.20 -12.58
CA LEU A 169 -15.39 -42.18 -13.67
C LEU A 169 -14.92 -43.05 -14.85
N ALA A 170 -13.66 -42.94 -15.26
CA ALA A 170 -13.08 -43.76 -16.33
C ALA A 170 -12.97 -45.26 -16.00
N ARG A 171 -13.05 -45.66 -14.72
CA ARG A 171 -13.06 -47.08 -14.30
C ARG A 171 -14.46 -47.69 -14.25
N TYR A 172 -15.50 -46.85 -14.19
CA TYR A 172 -16.90 -47.27 -14.06
C TYR A 172 -17.76 -46.91 -15.29
N THR A 173 -17.13 -46.42 -16.36
CA THR A 173 -17.66 -46.35 -17.74
C THR A 173 -16.91 -47.32 -18.63
#